data_AF-A0A1H9WLI9-F1
#
_entry.id   AF-A0A1H9WLI9-F1
#
_cell.length_a   1.000
_cell.length_b   1.000
_cell.length_c   1.000
_cell.angle_alpha   90.00
_cell.angle_beta   90.00
_cell.angle_gamma   90.00
#
_symmetry.space_group_name_H-M   'P 1'
#
loop_
_entity.id
_entity.type
_entity.pdbx_description
1 polymer ?
#
loop_
_entity_poly.entity_id
_entity_poly.type
_entity_poly.pdbx_seq_one_letter_code
_entity_poly.pdbx_strand_id
1 'polypeptide(L)'
;MFGLSLLVSGLAWWLGLYLLARDPRKPLLWWAGAGMIGYSVAVVAPHPVVIGVPALAWTGAILVLARPELIRWWLVALPAFFAASFFAPWVVLLPLATVTVLAIRKRAYFSLVGVMFGLSAGAFLLGLLPDAITLPSLGIDVVAFGVLVAVTDAVEEGEAIRADMLRSLVISGFTAVLFGSQVVLFGGPELLVFTTVAAAIAVQVLANPLASVADRLAVPAVAAQRAELREAAESLPRRRPLITEDEVEFARLTRKALSHYGDLGKLVASPLIALTDDGSPLDRAAQLKSMLLASIQRLKPSEGDFGTSDEWRYYNAVYFYYVKGIRPYSVRTKREDLDAEDRRALQWFVTQVPERTLHNWQNAAARLVAADLLAGVGSA
;
A
#
# COMPACT_ATOMS: atom_id res chain seq x y z
N MET A 1 14.46 13.08 -28.09
CA MET A 1 13.20 12.39 -27.69
C MET A 1 13.49 11.10 -26.94
N PHE A 2 14.29 10.18 -27.50
CA PHE A 2 14.66 8.91 -26.85
C PHE A 2 15.02 9.02 -25.35
N GLY A 3 15.96 9.90 -24.98
CA GLY A 3 16.37 10.05 -23.58
C GLY A 3 15.25 10.53 -22.63
N LEU A 4 14.35 11.40 -23.09
CA LEU A 4 13.20 11.84 -22.30
C LEU A 4 12.18 10.70 -22.14
N SER A 5 11.86 9.98 -23.22
CA SER A 5 10.98 8.81 -23.18
C SER A 5 11.54 7.71 -22.26
N LEU A 6 12.86 7.47 -22.31
CA LEU A 6 13.55 6.52 -21.44
C LEU A 6 13.47 6.94 -19.97
N LEU A 7 13.70 8.23 -19.67
CA LEU A 7 13.63 8.76 -18.32
C LEU A 7 12.22 8.66 -17.74
N VAL A 8 11.20 9.12 -18.48
CA VAL A 8 9.82 9.15 -17.98
C VAL A 8 9.23 7.75 -17.90
N SER A 9 9.53 6.87 -18.87
CA SER A 9 9.16 5.45 -18.81
C SER A 9 9.87 4.73 -17.66
N GLY A 10 11.17 4.95 -17.46
CA GLY A 10 11.94 4.37 -16.36
C GLY A 10 11.44 4.82 -14.98
N LEU A 11 11.12 6.10 -14.81
CA LEU A 11 10.54 6.63 -13.57
C LEU A 11 9.15 6.05 -13.30
N ALA A 12 8.29 5.96 -14.32
CA ALA A 12 6.98 5.35 -14.16
C ALA A 12 7.08 3.84 -13.86
N TRP A 13 7.97 3.11 -14.54
CA TRP A 13 8.24 1.70 -14.27
C TRP A 13 8.71 1.48 -12.83
N TRP A 14 9.70 2.26 -12.39
CA TRP A 14 10.22 2.23 -11.03
C TRP A 14 9.12 2.51 -10.00
N LEU A 15 8.40 3.62 -10.17
CA LEU A 15 7.37 4.04 -9.23
C LEU A 15 6.21 3.04 -9.19
N GLY A 16 5.82 2.50 -10.35
CA GLY A 16 4.78 1.49 -10.45
C GLY A 16 5.14 0.21 -9.70
N LEU A 17 6.34 -0.32 -9.93
CA LEU A 17 6.84 -1.48 -9.17
C LEU A 17 7.01 -1.17 -7.68
N TYR A 18 7.46 0.04 -7.34
CA TYR A 18 7.63 0.47 -5.95
C TYR A 18 6.30 0.46 -5.21
N LEU A 19 5.23 0.98 -5.81
CA LEU A 19 3.88 0.95 -5.22
C LEU A 19 3.39 -0.50 -5.04
N LEU A 20 3.59 -1.37 -6.03
CA LEU A 20 3.20 -2.78 -5.94
C LEU A 20 3.97 -3.54 -4.84
N ALA A 21 5.26 -3.25 -4.69
CA ALA A 21 6.11 -3.86 -3.68
C ALA A 21 5.85 -3.33 -2.27
N ARG A 22 5.41 -2.07 -2.13
CA ARG A 22 5.20 -1.39 -0.84
C ARG A 22 4.18 -2.10 0.05
N ASP A 23 2.98 -2.35 -0.48
CA ASP A 23 1.96 -3.18 0.18
C ASP A 23 1.02 -3.80 -0.88
N PRO A 24 1.27 -5.05 -1.32
CA PRO A 24 0.50 -5.69 -2.38
C PRO A 24 -0.96 -5.99 -1.98
N ARG A 25 -1.31 -5.83 -0.70
CA ARG A 25 -2.66 -6.08 -0.19
C ARG A 25 -3.57 -4.87 -0.40
N LYS A 26 -3.01 -3.69 -0.70
CA LYS A 26 -3.78 -2.45 -0.85
C LYS A 26 -4.22 -2.26 -2.31
N PRO A 27 -5.54 -2.25 -2.59
CA PRO A 27 -6.03 -2.11 -3.96
C PRO A 27 -5.65 -0.78 -4.60
N LEU A 28 -5.52 0.29 -3.81
CA LEU A 28 -5.08 1.60 -4.30
C LEU A 28 -3.68 1.53 -4.93
N LEU A 29 -2.73 0.94 -4.22
CA LEU A 29 -1.34 0.80 -4.70
C LEU A 29 -1.28 -0.12 -5.92
N TRP A 30 -2.11 -1.16 -5.95
CA TRP A 30 -2.22 -2.06 -7.09
C TRP A 30 -2.68 -1.34 -8.35
N TRP A 31 -3.78 -0.59 -8.28
CA TRP A 31 -4.33 0.15 -9.41
C TRP A 31 -3.40 1.27 -9.88
N ALA A 32 -2.84 2.05 -8.96
CA ALA A 32 -1.88 3.10 -9.29
C ALA A 32 -0.61 2.52 -9.94
N GLY A 33 -0.06 1.44 -9.37
CA GLY A 33 1.11 0.77 -9.90
C GLY A 33 0.88 0.16 -11.29
N ALA A 34 -0.27 -0.49 -11.48
CA ALA A 34 -0.66 -1.04 -12.78
C ALA A 34 -0.78 0.04 -13.87
N GLY A 35 -1.31 1.22 -13.53
CA GLY A 35 -1.38 2.34 -14.46
C GLY A 35 -0.01 2.86 -14.90
N MET A 36 0.95 2.94 -13.99
CA MET A 36 2.31 3.38 -14.29
C MET A 36 3.10 2.36 -15.12
N ILE A 37 2.96 1.08 -14.80
CA ILE A 37 3.54 -0.02 -15.58
C ILE A 37 2.93 -0.03 -16.98
N GLY A 38 1.61 0.09 -17.10
CA GLY A 38 0.92 0.22 -18.37
C GLY A 38 1.42 1.40 -19.20
N TYR A 39 1.69 2.54 -18.56
CA TYR A 39 2.24 3.72 -19.25
C TYR A 39 3.66 3.47 -19.73
N SER A 40 4.52 2.90 -18.88
CA SER A 40 5.89 2.59 -19.27
C SER A 40 5.95 1.65 -20.48
N VAL A 41 5.08 0.63 -20.51
CA VAL A 41 4.91 -0.26 -21.67
C VAL A 41 4.39 0.49 -22.89
N ALA A 42 3.43 1.40 -22.71
CA ALA A 42 2.89 2.22 -23.79
C ALA A 42 3.93 3.14 -24.45
N VAL A 43 4.93 3.62 -23.69
CA VAL A 43 6.05 4.40 -24.27
C VAL A 43 6.93 3.55 -25.17
N VAL A 44 7.11 2.26 -24.85
CA VAL A 44 7.96 1.33 -25.62
C VAL A 44 7.22 0.77 -26.83
N ALA A 45 5.94 0.46 -26.66
CA ALA A 45 5.06 -0.08 -27.69
C ALA A 45 3.80 0.81 -27.80
N PRO A 46 3.92 1.99 -28.42
CA PRO A 46 2.80 2.92 -28.54
C PRO A 46 1.71 2.33 -29.43
N HIS A 47 0.65 1.86 -28.79
CA HIS A 47 -0.55 1.37 -29.44
C HIS A 47 -1.77 1.95 -28.70
N PRO A 48 -2.82 2.42 -29.40
CA PRO A 48 -3.96 3.07 -28.76
C PRO A 48 -4.59 2.24 -27.62
N VAL A 49 -4.67 0.92 -27.79
CA VAL A 49 -5.16 -0.01 -26.75
C VAL A 49 -4.24 -0.06 -25.52
N VAL A 50 -2.91 -0.07 -25.71
CA VAL A 50 -1.94 -0.11 -24.61
C VAL A 50 -1.98 1.19 -23.82
N ILE A 51 -2.22 2.32 -24.50
CA ILE A 51 -2.37 3.64 -23.88
C ILE A 51 -3.69 3.77 -23.11
N GLY A 52 -4.70 2.97 -23.45
CA GLY A 52 -5.93 2.85 -22.65
C GLY A 52 -5.73 2.17 -21.30
N VAL A 53 -4.70 1.32 -21.14
CA VAL A 53 -4.44 0.57 -19.89
C VAL A 53 -4.19 1.52 -18.70
N PRO A 54 -3.30 2.54 -18.81
CA PRO A 54 -3.18 3.60 -17.81
C PRO A 54 -4.52 4.18 -17.39
N ALA A 55 -5.36 4.61 -18.35
CA ALA A 55 -6.63 5.27 -18.04
C ALA A 55 -7.61 4.37 -17.29
N LEU A 56 -7.68 3.09 -17.66
CA LEU A 56 -8.53 2.11 -16.99
C LEU A 56 -8.03 1.80 -15.57
N ALA A 57 -6.72 1.61 -15.41
CA ALA A 57 -6.13 1.35 -14.10
C ALA A 57 -6.30 2.55 -13.17
N TRP A 58 -6.13 3.75 -13.71
CA TRP A 58 -6.25 5.00 -12.97
C TRP A 58 -7.70 5.28 -12.54
N THR A 59 -8.67 4.94 -13.39
CA THR A 59 -10.09 4.93 -13.01
C THR A 59 -10.31 4.09 -11.75
N GLY A 60 -9.72 2.89 -11.70
CA GLY A 60 -9.76 2.03 -10.51
C GLY A 60 -9.15 2.68 -9.26
N ALA A 61 -7.99 3.32 -9.40
CA ALA A 61 -7.32 4.01 -8.29
C ALA A 61 -8.17 5.17 -7.73
N ILE A 62 -8.75 6.00 -8.60
CA ILE A 62 -9.62 7.12 -8.19
C ILE A 62 -10.90 6.60 -7.55
N LEU A 63 -11.48 5.51 -8.06
CA LEU A 63 -12.66 4.88 -7.46
C LEU A 63 -12.39 4.39 -6.04
N VAL A 64 -11.25 3.73 -5.80
CA VAL A 64 -10.87 3.29 -4.45
C VAL A 64 -10.80 4.47 -3.48
N LEU A 65 -10.31 5.63 -3.94
CA LEU A 65 -10.21 6.85 -3.11
C LEU A 65 -11.55 7.56 -2.89
N ALA A 66 -12.39 7.66 -3.92
CA ALA A 66 -13.58 8.51 -3.89
C ALA A 66 -14.86 7.74 -3.47
N ARG A 67 -15.02 6.52 -3.99
CA ARG A 67 -16.23 5.67 -3.92
C ARG A 67 -15.84 4.18 -3.93
N PRO A 68 -15.21 3.66 -2.86
CA PRO A 68 -14.73 2.28 -2.81
C PRO A 68 -15.84 1.25 -3.05
N GLU A 69 -17.10 1.57 -2.74
CA GLU A 69 -18.27 0.74 -3.01
C GLU A 69 -18.46 0.39 -4.50
N LEU A 70 -17.97 1.23 -5.43
CA LEU A 70 -18.11 1.05 -6.87
C LEU A 70 -17.02 0.17 -7.48
N ILE A 71 -15.97 -0.18 -6.74
CA ILE A 71 -14.82 -0.92 -7.30
C ILE A 71 -15.22 -2.31 -7.82
N ARG A 72 -16.21 -2.95 -7.19
CA ARG A 72 -16.74 -4.26 -7.62
C ARG A 72 -17.40 -4.16 -8.98
N TRP A 73 -18.18 -3.12 -9.21
CA TRP A 73 -18.81 -2.86 -10.51
C TRP A 73 -17.79 -2.47 -11.57
N TRP A 74 -16.76 -1.72 -11.19
CA TRP A 74 -15.65 -1.40 -12.09
C TRP A 74 -14.91 -2.65 -12.57
N LEU A 75 -14.65 -3.62 -11.69
CA LEU A 75 -14.02 -4.90 -12.09
C LEU A 75 -14.85 -5.66 -13.13
N VAL A 76 -16.18 -5.58 -13.05
CA VAL A 76 -17.09 -6.21 -14.03
C VAL A 76 -17.12 -5.42 -15.34
N ALA A 77 -17.07 -4.08 -15.28
CA ALA A 77 -17.10 -3.21 -16.46
C ALA A 77 -15.74 -3.15 -17.20
N LEU A 78 -14.63 -3.39 -16.50
CA LEU A 78 -13.27 -3.26 -17.02
C LEU A 78 -13.04 -4.04 -18.32
N PRO A 79 -13.41 -5.33 -18.47
CA PRO A 79 -13.20 -6.07 -19.71
C PRO A 79 -13.97 -5.47 -20.89
N ALA A 80 -15.17 -4.93 -20.65
CA ALA A 80 -15.98 -4.31 -21.69
C ALA A 80 -15.35 -3.00 -22.18
N PHE A 81 -14.87 -2.13 -21.28
CA PHE A 81 -14.15 -0.93 -21.66
C PHE A 81 -12.82 -1.23 -22.36
N PHE A 82 -12.10 -2.26 -21.88
CA PHE A 82 -10.88 -2.73 -22.53
C PHE A 82 -11.14 -3.25 -23.94
N ALA A 83 -12.16 -4.10 -24.14
CA ALA A 83 -12.56 -4.60 -25.44
C ALA A 83 -13.03 -3.47 -26.39
N ALA A 84 -13.83 -2.52 -25.86
CA ALA A 84 -14.28 -1.36 -26.64
C ALA A 84 -13.12 -0.48 -27.12
N SER A 85 -12.03 -0.40 -26.34
CA SER A 85 -10.84 0.38 -26.70
C SER A 85 -10.12 -0.11 -27.98
N PHE A 86 -10.33 -1.36 -28.39
CA PHE A 86 -9.83 -1.87 -29.68
C PHE A 86 -10.50 -1.21 -30.87
N PHE A 87 -11.76 -0.81 -30.73
CA PHE A 87 -12.54 -0.18 -31.80
C PHE A 87 -12.55 1.35 -31.67
N ALA A 88 -12.62 1.84 -30.43
CA ALA A 88 -12.68 3.26 -30.11
C ALA A 88 -11.81 3.56 -28.87
N PRO A 89 -10.50 3.84 -29.06
CA PRO A 89 -9.55 4.01 -27.96
C PRO A 89 -9.94 5.09 -26.94
N TRP A 90 -10.59 6.17 -27.38
CA TRP A 90 -11.05 7.28 -26.53
C TRP A 90 -12.16 6.88 -25.53
N VAL A 91 -12.82 5.73 -25.70
CA VAL A 91 -13.90 5.26 -24.81
C VAL A 91 -13.43 5.07 -23.36
N VAL A 92 -12.13 4.78 -23.16
CA VAL A 92 -11.51 4.67 -21.83
C VAL A 92 -11.49 5.98 -21.05
N LEU A 93 -11.63 7.13 -21.73
CA LEU A 93 -11.68 8.44 -21.09
C LEU A 93 -13.03 8.73 -20.42
N LEU A 94 -14.11 8.09 -20.87
CA LEU A 94 -15.46 8.28 -20.30
C LEU A 94 -15.53 7.90 -18.82
N PRO A 95 -15.11 6.67 -18.40
CA PRO A 95 -15.13 6.32 -16.99
C PRO A 95 -14.12 7.16 -16.20
N LEU A 96 -12.94 7.45 -16.75
CA LEU A 96 -11.93 8.30 -16.11
C LEU A 96 -12.47 9.71 -15.81
N ALA A 97 -13.11 10.36 -16.78
CA ALA A 97 -13.71 11.68 -16.61
C ALA A 97 -14.81 11.64 -15.54
N THR A 98 -15.67 10.62 -15.59
CA THR A 98 -16.76 10.43 -14.62
C THR A 98 -16.23 10.33 -13.20
N VAL A 99 -15.22 9.48 -12.96
CA VAL A 99 -14.68 9.28 -11.61
C VAL A 99 -13.86 10.48 -11.13
N THR A 100 -13.19 11.19 -12.04
CA THR A 100 -12.49 12.44 -11.74
C THR A 100 -13.47 13.50 -11.25
N VAL A 101 -14.61 13.68 -11.92
CA VAL A 101 -15.68 14.60 -11.49
C VAL A 101 -16.24 14.21 -10.12
N LEU A 102 -16.47 12.92 -9.88
CA LEU A 102 -16.93 12.42 -8.57
C LEU A 102 -15.91 12.68 -7.45
N ALA A 103 -14.62 12.65 -7.77
CA ALA A 103 -13.54 12.88 -6.81
C ALA A 103 -13.40 14.35 -6.38
N ILE A 104 -13.81 15.32 -7.20
CA ILE A 104 -13.61 16.77 -6.96
C ILE A 104 -14.12 17.18 -5.59
N ARG A 105 -15.29 16.68 -5.18
CA ARG A 105 -15.92 17.06 -3.91
C ARG A 105 -15.22 16.51 -2.66
N LYS A 106 -14.47 15.40 -2.77
CA LYS A 106 -13.86 14.71 -1.62
C LYS A 106 -12.35 14.85 -1.56
N ARG A 107 -11.68 14.93 -2.72
CA ARG A 107 -10.22 14.82 -2.85
C ARG A 107 -9.73 15.69 -4.03
N ALA A 108 -9.68 17.00 -3.82
CA ALA A 108 -9.35 17.99 -4.87
C ALA A 108 -8.01 17.72 -5.56
N TYR A 109 -6.95 17.38 -4.81
CA TYR A 109 -5.62 17.11 -5.38
C TYR A 109 -5.61 15.92 -6.36
N PHE A 110 -6.28 14.83 -6.03
CA PHE A 110 -6.39 13.66 -6.92
C PHE A 110 -7.21 13.97 -8.17
N SER A 111 -8.19 14.87 -8.04
CA SER A 111 -9.02 15.31 -9.16
C SER A 111 -8.24 16.21 -10.10
N LEU A 112 -7.40 17.11 -9.57
CA LEU A 112 -6.51 17.94 -10.37
C LEU A 112 -5.59 17.09 -11.25
N VAL A 113 -4.90 16.10 -10.66
CA VAL A 113 -4.00 15.23 -11.42
C VAL A 113 -4.79 14.35 -12.40
N GLY A 114 -6.00 13.90 -12.02
CA GLY A 114 -6.90 13.18 -12.93
C GLY A 114 -7.35 14.02 -14.13
N VAL A 115 -7.60 15.32 -13.96
CA VAL A 115 -7.92 16.26 -15.05
C VAL A 115 -6.70 16.46 -15.95
N MET A 116 -5.53 16.73 -15.38
CA MET A 116 -4.29 16.90 -16.16
C MET A 116 -4.03 15.68 -17.03
N PHE A 117 -4.11 14.48 -16.44
CA PHE A 117 -3.98 13.24 -17.18
C PHE A 117 -5.05 13.04 -18.25
N GLY A 118 -6.32 13.31 -17.93
CA GLY A 118 -7.42 13.20 -18.88
C GLY A 118 -7.22 14.12 -20.10
N LEU A 119 -6.66 15.32 -19.88
CA LEU A 119 -6.28 16.24 -20.95
C LEU A 119 -5.11 15.71 -21.78
N SER A 120 -4.03 15.23 -21.13
CA SER A 120 -2.87 14.65 -21.83
C SER A 120 -3.24 13.40 -22.62
N ALA A 121 -4.05 12.50 -22.03
CA ALA A 121 -4.54 11.29 -22.68
C ALA A 121 -5.55 11.61 -23.79
N GLY A 122 -6.42 12.60 -23.60
CA GLY A 122 -7.31 13.10 -24.64
C GLY A 122 -6.56 13.69 -25.82
N ALA A 123 -5.54 14.51 -25.56
CA ALA A 123 -4.68 15.08 -26.60
C ALA A 123 -3.94 14.01 -27.39
N PHE A 124 -3.48 12.95 -26.73
CA PHE A 124 -2.87 11.80 -27.40
C PHE A 124 -3.91 11.01 -28.22
N LEU A 125 -5.00 10.54 -27.60
CA LEU A 125 -5.96 9.62 -28.23
C LEU A 125 -6.76 10.25 -29.37
N LEU A 126 -6.92 11.57 -29.35
CA LEU A 126 -7.58 12.34 -30.42
C LEU A 126 -6.57 12.91 -31.44
N GLY A 127 -5.27 12.67 -31.28
CA GLY A 127 -4.24 13.15 -32.19
C GLY A 127 -4.13 14.67 -32.28
N LEU A 128 -4.40 15.39 -31.18
CA LEU A 128 -4.43 16.86 -31.16
C LEU A 128 -3.03 17.48 -31.18
N LEU A 129 -2.02 16.74 -30.75
CA LEU A 129 -0.63 17.20 -30.61
C LEU A 129 0.34 16.08 -31.00
N PRO A 130 1.59 16.40 -31.38
CA PRO A 130 2.60 15.39 -31.71
C PRO A 130 2.90 14.45 -30.53
N ASP A 131 3.04 13.15 -30.82
CA ASP A 131 3.38 12.09 -29.84
C ASP A 131 4.63 12.39 -29.01
N ALA A 132 5.58 13.08 -29.64
CA ALA A 132 6.80 13.57 -28.99
C ALA A 132 6.51 14.43 -27.75
N ILE A 133 5.41 15.18 -27.73
CA ILE A 133 5.04 16.08 -26.64
C ILE A 133 4.05 15.40 -25.69
N THR A 134 3.02 14.77 -26.25
CA THR A 134 1.92 14.20 -25.47
C THR A 134 2.35 13.01 -24.61
N LEU A 135 3.23 12.13 -25.10
CA LEU A 135 3.67 10.96 -24.33
C LEU A 135 4.50 11.34 -23.09
N PRO A 136 5.50 12.25 -23.16
CA PRO A 136 6.18 12.74 -21.96
C PRO A 136 5.25 13.52 -21.02
N SER A 137 4.36 14.39 -21.53
CA SER A 137 3.40 15.13 -20.70
C SER A 137 2.51 14.20 -19.89
N LEU A 138 1.99 13.14 -20.53
CA LEU A 138 1.20 12.11 -19.88
C LEU A 138 2.01 11.40 -18.77
N GLY A 139 3.30 11.17 -18.99
CA GLY A 139 4.17 10.57 -17.98
C GLY A 139 4.46 11.47 -16.78
N ILE A 140 4.51 12.79 -16.96
CA ILE A 140 4.58 13.73 -15.82
C ILE A 140 3.33 13.58 -14.94
N ASP A 141 2.15 13.50 -15.55
CA ASP A 141 0.90 13.32 -14.81
C ASP A 141 0.89 11.98 -14.05
N VAL A 142 1.32 10.91 -14.72
CA VAL A 142 1.44 9.55 -14.15
C VAL A 142 2.38 9.53 -12.94
N VAL A 143 3.56 10.13 -13.06
CA VAL A 143 4.54 10.19 -11.96
C VAL A 143 4.02 11.04 -10.81
N ALA A 144 3.42 12.21 -11.10
CA ALA A 144 2.83 13.09 -10.08
C ALA A 144 1.73 12.36 -9.28
N PHE A 145 0.86 11.62 -9.96
CA PHE A 145 -0.16 10.81 -9.31
C PHE A 145 0.43 9.72 -8.43
N GLY A 146 1.47 9.03 -8.90
CA GLY A 146 2.10 7.98 -8.11
C GLY A 146 2.75 8.48 -6.85
N VAL A 147 3.43 9.63 -6.92
CA VAL A 147 3.98 10.28 -5.74
C VAL A 147 2.85 10.67 -4.78
N LEU A 148 1.74 11.23 -5.29
CA LEU A 148 0.59 11.60 -4.46
C LEU A 148 -0.05 10.38 -3.77
N VAL A 149 -0.23 9.27 -4.49
CA VAL A 149 -0.72 8.00 -3.93
C VAL A 149 0.23 7.48 -2.87
N ALA A 150 1.53 7.46 -3.14
CA ALA A 150 2.54 6.98 -2.20
C ALA A 150 2.56 7.82 -0.91
N VAL A 151 2.56 9.15 -1.03
CA VAL A 151 2.56 10.07 0.11
C VAL A 151 1.28 9.91 0.93
N THR A 152 0.13 9.81 0.27
CA THR A 152 -1.16 9.61 0.96
C THR A 152 -1.17 8.29 1.73
N ASP A 153 -0.69 7.21 1.11
CA ASP A 153 -0.56 5.91 1.74
C ASP A 153 0.36 5.94 2.97
N ALA A 154 1.52 6.60 2.86
CA ALA A 154 2.46 6.73 3.96
C ALA A 154 1.89 7.52 5.14
N VAL A 155 1.15 8.60 4.87
CA VAL A 155 0.46 9.38 5.91
C VAL A 155 -0.63 8.56 6.60
N GLU A 156 -1.38 7.75 5.84
CA GLU A 156 -2.38 6.83 6.38
C GLU A 156 -1.76 5.66 7.19
N GLU A 157 -0.53 5.26 6.88
CA GLU A 157 0.26 4.29 7.63
C GLU A 157 1.02 4.89 8.83
N GLY A 158 1.24 6.21 8.85
CA GLY A 158 2.08 6.87 9.86
C GLY A 158 3.59 6.72 9.60
N GLU A 159 3.96 6.29 8.39
CA GLU A 159 5.33 5.98 7.98
C GLU A 159 6.03 7.20 7.34
N ALA A 160 7.35 7.22 7.44
CA ALA A 160 8.19 8.07 6.60
C ALA A 160 8.28 7.49 5.19
N ILE A 161 8.15 8.34 4.17
CA ILE A 161 8.22 7.89 2.77
C ILE A 161 9.49 8.34 2.04
N ARG A 162 9.99 9.52 2.39
CA ARG A 162 11.06 10.17 1.61
C ARG A 162 12.33 9.34 1.56
N ALA A 163 12.79 8.84 2.71
CA ALA A 163 14.04 8.09 2.79
C ALA A 163 13.93 6.73 2.06
N ASP A 164 12.80 6.04 2.23
CA ASP A 164 12.54 4.76 1.57
C ASP A 164 12.46 4.90 0.05
N MET A 165 11.67 5.85 -0.47
CA MET A 165 11.58 6.14 -1.90
C MET A 165 12.94 6.57 -2.47
N LEU A 166 13.66 7.47 -1.79
CA LEU A 166 14.95 7.95 -2.27
C LEU A 166 15.97 6.81 -2.33
N ARG A 167 16.02 5.94 -1.30
CA ARG A 167 16.88 4.76 -1.29
C ARG A 167 16.57 3.85 -2.47
N SER A 168 15.30 3.53 -2.70
CA SER A 168 14.87 2.70 -3.83
C SER A 168 15.23 3.34 -5.17
N LEU A 169 15.01 4.64 -5.33
CA LEU A 169 15.31 5.39 -6.56
C LEU A 169 16.81 5.42 -6.85
N VAL A 170 17.64 5.68 -5.84
CA VAL A 170 19.10 5.75 -6.01
C VAL A 170 19.66 4.40 -6.43
N ILE A 171 19.28 3.31 -5.76
CA ILE A 171 19.80 1.96 -6.07
C ILE A 171 19.32 1.50 -7.45
N SER A 172 18.03 1.66 -7.73
CA SER A 172 17.44 1.26 -9.02
C SER A 172 17.97 2.12 -10.16
N GLY A 173 18.05 3.44 -9.95
CA GLY A 173 18.55 4.41 -10.92
C GLY A 173 20.02 4.19 -11.25
N PHE A 174 20.88 3.96 -10.25
CA PHE A 174 22.29 3.64 -10.48
C PHE A 174 22.43 2.35 -11.30
N THR A 175 21.68 1.30 -10.94
CA THR A 175 21.71 0.01 -11.65
C THR A 175 21.20 0.16 -13.10
N ALA A 176 20.12 0.92 -13.30
CA ALA A 176 19.57 1.24 -14.62
C ALA A 176 20.55 2.01 -15.50
N VAL A 177 21.23 3.03 -14.95
CA VAL A 177 22.27 3.78 -15.66
C VAL A 177 23.43 2.87 -16.01
N LEU A 178 23.89 2.04 -15.08
CA LEU A 178 25.00 1.11 -15.31
C LEU A 178 24.73 0.16 -16.49
N PHE A 179 23.59 -0.55 -16.48
CA PHE A 179 23.29 -1.51 -17.55
C PHE A 179 22.74 -0.85 -18.82
N GLY A 180 21.91 0.18 -18.69
CA GLY A 180 21.36 0.90 -19.84
C GLY A 180 22.44 1.63 -20.65
N SER A 181 23.42 2.24 -19.97
CA SER A 181 24.54 2.92 -20.66
C SER A 181 25.41 1.95 -21.46
N GLN A 182 25.62 0.71 -21.01
CA GLN A 182 26.35 -0.30 -21.77
C GLN A 182 25.66 -0.53 -23.12
N VAL A 183 24.35 -0.77 -23.13
CA VAL A 183 23.60 -0.99 -24.37
C VAL A 183 23.72 0.21 -25.31
N VAL A 184 23.63 1.44 -24.77
CA VAL A 184 23.78 2.67 -25.56
C VAL A 184 25.20 2.82 -26.12
N LEU A 185 26.23 2.63 -25.30
CA LEU A 185 27.64 2.79 -25.67
C LEU A 185 28.08 1.80 -26.75
N PHE A 186 27.54 0.57 -26.73
CA PHE A 186 27.81 -0.45 -27.73
C PHE A 186 26.84 -0.41 -28.92
N GLY A 187 26.04 0.66 -29.07
CA GLY A 187 25.17 0.86 -30.23
C GLY A 187 24.01 -0.13 -30.32
N GLY A 188 23.53 -0.65 -29.18
CA GLY A 188 22.41 -1.57 -29.11
C GLY A 188 21.07 -0.91 -29.50
N PRO A 189 20.06 -1.71 -29.88
CA PRO A 189 18.76 -1.20 -30.31
C PRO A 189 18.01 -0.54 -29.15
N GLU A 190 17.21 0.49 -29.44
CA GLU A 190 16.45 1.26 -28.44
C GLU A 190 15.57 0.36 -27.55
N LEU A 191 14.89 -0.62 -28.15
CA LEU A 191 14.06 -1.58 -27.42
C LEU A 191 14.86 -2.34 -26.35
N LEU A 192 16.10 -2.73 -26.67
CA LEU A 192 16.98 -3.42 -25.72
C LEU A 192 17.38 -2.49 -24.57
N VAL A 193 17.59 -1.19 -24.83
CA VAL A 193 17.86 -0.20 -23.77
C VAL A 193 16.67 -0.13 -22.81
N PHE A 194 15.44 0.02 -23.35
CA PHE A 194 14.23 0.07 -22.53
C PHE A 194 14.04 -1.20 -21.70
N THR A 195 14.14 -2.39 -22.30
CA THR A 195 13.96 -3.64 -21.56
C THR A 195 15.08 -3.89 -20.55
N THR A 196 16.32 -3.49 -20.85
CA THR A 196 17.46 -3.61 -19.94
C THR A 196 17.29 -2.69 -18.74
N VAL A 197 16.91 -1.43 -18.96
CA VAL A 197 16.59 -0.48 -17.88
C VAL A 197 15.42 -0.97 -17.04
N ALA A 198 14.35 -1.45 -17.67
CA ALA A 198 13.18 -1.99 -16.97
C ALA A 198 13.55 -3.23 -16.13
N ALA A 199 14.35 -4.15 -16.67
CA ALA A 199 14.82 -5.34 -15.95
C ALA A 199 15.73 -4.97 -14.77
N ALA A 200 16.68 -4.04 -14.98
CA ALA A 200 17.56 -3.55 -13.93
C ALA A 200 16.78 -2.94 -12.76
N ILE A 201 15.79 -2.09 -13.06
CA ILE A 201 14.89 -1.51 -12.05
C ILE A 201 14.08 -2.62 -11.36
N ALA A 202 13.51 -3.56 -12.13
CA ALA A 202 12.64 -4.60 -11.59
C ALA A 202 13.37 -5.51 -10.61
N VAL A 203 14.60 -5.92 -10.91
CA VAL A 203 15.42 -6.74 -10.00
C VAL A 203 15.70 -6.01 -8.68
N GLN A 204 15.95 -4.69 -8.73
CA GLN A 204 16.21 -3.91 -7.52
C GLN A 204 14.96 -3.66 -6.69
N VAL A 205 13.84 -3.28 -7.33
CA VAL A 205 12.59 -2.99 -6.62
C VAL A 205 11.92 -4.26 -6.09
N LEU A 206 12.01 -5.37 -6.83
CA LEU A 206 11.44 -6.67 -6.45
C LEU A 206 12.46 -7.60 -5.77
N ALA A 207 13.57 -7.07 -5.27
CA ALA A 207 14.63 -7.86 -4.65
C ALA A 207 14.08 -8.78 -3.54
N ASN A 208 13.20 -8.28 -2.68
CA ASN A 208 12.63 -9.04 -1.58
C ASN A 208 11.63 -10.13 -1.99
N PRO A 209 10.65 -9.86 -2.87
CA PRO A 209 9.81 -10.89 -3.47
C PRO A 209 10.64 -11.98 -4.18
N LEU A 210 11.63 -11.59 -4.99
CA LEU A 210 12.50 -12.53 -5.71
C LEU A 210 13.32 -13.39 -4.75
N ALA A 211 13.93 -12.77 -3.73
CA ALA A 211 14.67 -13.48 -2.70
C ALA A 211 13.77 -14.43 -1.90
N SER A 212 12.49 -14.08 -1.67
CA SER A 212 11.55 -14.98 -0.99
C SER A 212 11.20 -16.21 -1.82
N VAL A 213 11.11 -16.07 -3.15
CA VAL A 213 10.95 -17.22 -4.05
C VAL A 213 12.23 -18.08 -4.05
N ALA A 214 13.39 -17.45 -4.16
CA ALA A 214 14.68 -18.14 -4.12
C ALA A 214 14.89 -18.89 -2.79
N ASP A 215 14.58 -18.26 -1.66
CA ASP A 215 14.72 -18.85 -0.32
C ASP A 215 13.80 -20.07 -0.16
N ARG A 216 12.56 -20.03 -0.67
CA ARG A 216 11.64 -21.18 -0.64
C ARG A 216 12.15 -22.38 -1.46
N LEU A 217 12.91 -22.13 -2.52
CA LEU A 217 13.46 -23.18 -3.38
C LEU A 217 14.80 -23.71 -2.87
N ALA A 218 15.69 -22.81 -2.44
CA ALA A 218 17.07 -23.16 -2.08
C ALA A 218 17.24 -23.50 -0.59
N VAL A 219 16.50 -22.85 0.30
CA VAL A 219 16.66 -22.96 1.77
C VAL A 219 15.31 -22.98 2.51
N PRO A 220 14.39 -23.91 2.18
CA PRO A 220 13.01 -23.89 2.69
C PRO A 220 12.91 -23.92 4.23
N ALA A 221 13.85 -24.58 4.91
CA ALA A 221 13.86 -24.70 6.38
C ALA A 221 14.01 -23.34 7.10
N VAL A 222 14.71 -22.37 6.49
CA VAL A 222 14.97 -21.04 7.08
C VAL A 222 14.33 -19.90 6.29
N ALA A 223 13.56 -20.21 5.24
CA ALA A 223 12.98 -19.20 4.34
C ALA A 223 12.06 -18.21 5.07
N ALA A 224 11.28 -18.67 6.04
CA ALA A 224 10.39 -17.82 6.83
C ALA A 224 11.18 -16.83 7.70
N GLN A 225 12.18 -17.31 8.43
CA GLN A 225 13.04 -16.49 9.29
C GLN A 225 13.83 -15.45 8.48
N ARG A 226 14.34 -15.85 7.31
CA ARG A 226 15.04 -14.94 6.38
C ARG A 226 14.12 -13.86 5.84
N ALA A 227 12.88 -14.20 5.51
CA ALA A 227 11.89 -13.23 5.04
C ALA A 227 11.57 -12.20 6.14
N GLU A 228 11.36 -12.65 7.37
CA GLU A 228 11.11 -11.79 8.54
C GLU A 228 12.27 -10.81 8.82
N LEU A 229 13.51 -11.31 8.79
CA LEU A 229 14.70 -10.47 8.97
C LEU A 229 14.82 -9.40 7.86
N ARG A 230 14.55 -9.77 6.61
CA ARG A 230 14.59 -8.84 5.47
C ARG A 230 13.48 -7.81 5.55
N GLU A 231 12.27 -8.21 5.96
CA GLU A 231 11.13 -7.32 6.14
C GLU A 231 11.40 -6.29 7.26
N ALA A 232 11.97 -6.73 8.39
CA ALA A 232 12.40 -5.83 9.45
C ALA A 232 13.46 -4.83 8.97
N ALA A 233 14.48 -5.27 8.23
CA ALA A 233 15.49 -4.38 7.66
C ALA A 233 14.91 -3.35 6.66
N GLU A 234 13.96 -3.78 5.81
CA GLU A 234 13.30 -2.90 4.83
C GLU A 234 12.33 -1.88 5.46
N SER A 235 11.83 -2.15 6.66
CA SER A 235 10.96 -1.22 7.37
C SER A 235 11.72 -0.05 8.02
N LEU A 236 13.05 -0.17 8.21
CA LEU A 236 13.87 0.85 8.89
C LEU A 236 13.83 2.23 8.22
N PRO A 237 13.97 2.37 6.88
CA PRO A 237 13.86 3.67 6.21
C PRO A 237 12.46 4.29 6.30
N ARG A 238 11.43 3.50 6.66
CA ARG A 238 10.04 3.94 6.83
C ARG A 238 9.76 4.44 8.24
N ARG A 239 10.71 4.32 9.17
CA ARG A 239 10.57 4.78 10.55
C ARG A 239 10.37 6.30 10.59
N ARG A 240 9.29 6.72 11.25
CA ARG A 240 9.05 8.13 11.59
C ARG A 240 9.37 8.35 13.08
N PRO A 241 10.04 9.45 13.46
CA PRO A 241 10.24 9.77 14.87
C PRO A 241 8.90 10.04 15.56
N LEU A 242 8.76 9.59 16.81
CA LEU A 242 7.61 9.93 17.65
C LEU A 242 7.75 11.38 18.12
N ILE A 243 7.08 12.29 17.42
CA ILE A 243 7.03 13.71 17.78
C ILE A 243 5.56 14.03 18.00
N THR A 244 5.02 13.67 19.16
CA THR A 244 3.67 14.08 19.55
C THR A 244 3.54 14.15 21.06
N GLU A 245 3.12 15.31 21.54
CA GLU A 245 2.57 15.51 22.90
C GLU A 245 1.04 15.45 22.89
N ASP A 246 0.42 15.37 21.70
CA ASP A 246 -1.02 15.29 21.52
C ASP A 246 -1.52 13.85 21.76
N GLU A 247 -2.37 13.68 22.78
CA GLU A 247 -3.02 12.42 23.14
C GLU A 247 -3.89 11.85 22.01
N VAL A 248 -4.52 12.69 21.20
CA VAL A 248 -5.40 12.25 20.11
C VAL A 248 -4.58 11.59 19.00
N GLU A 249 -3.46 12.21 18.64
CA GLU A 249 -2.52 11.67 17.67
C GLU A 249 -1.86 10.39 18.20
N PHE A 250 -1.48 10.36 19.49
CA PHE A 250 -0.93 9.16 20.13
C PHE A 250 -1.93 7.98 20.13
N ALA A 251 -3.21 8.25 20.42
CA ALA A 251 -4.26 7.24 20.33
C ALA A 251 -4.48 6.74 18.88
N ARG A 252 -4.34 7.63 17.88
CA ARG A 252 -4.39 7.25 16.46
C ARG A 252 -3.24 6.31 16.09
N LEU A 253 -2.01 6.61 16.52
CA LEU A 253 -0.83 5.76 16.32
C LEU A 253 -0.97 4.41 17.04
N THR A 254 -1.50 4.40 18.25
CA THR A 254 -1.77 3.17 19.03
C THR A 254 -2.77 2.27 18.31
N ARG A 255 -3.90 2.83 17.86
CA ARG A 255 -4.86 2.08 17.05
C ARG A 255 -4.22 1.50 15.79
N LYS A 256 -3.33 2.24 15.14
CA LYS A 256 -2.61 1.77 13.96
C LYS A 256 -1.67 0.61 14.29
N ALA A 257 -0.88 0.72 15.37
CA ALA A 257 -0.01 -0.34 15.83
C ALA A 257 -0.80 -1.61 16.21
N LEU A 258 -1.95 -1.47 16.88
CA LEU A 258 -2.87 -2.59 17.14
C LEU A 258 -3.34 -3.27 15.85
N SER A 259 -3.66 -2.49 14.81
CA SER A 259 -4.04 -3.06 13.51
C SER A 259 -2.92 -3.84 12.83
N HIS A 260 -1.68 -3.59 13.22
CA HIS A 260 -0.46 -4.23 12.72
C HIS A 260 0.13 -5.24 13.71
N TYR A 261 -0.60 -5.60 14.77
CA TYR A 261 -0.11 -6.46 15.87
C TYR A 261 0.53 -7.79 15.41
N GLY A 262 0.02 -8.36 14.32
CA GLY A 262 0.51 -9.61 13.74
C GLY A 262 1.72 -9.48 12.79
N ASP A 263 2.25 -8.28 12.56
CA ASP A 263 3.25 -7.97 11.55
C ASP A 263 4.42 -7.19 12.17
N LEU A 264 5.51 -7.89 12.49
CA LEU A 264 6.65 -7.26 13.19
C LEU A 264 7.32 -6.18 12.32
N GLY A 265 7.38 -6.35 11.01
CA GLY A 265 7.94 -5.32 10.10
C GLY A 265 7.17 -4.01 10.19
N LYS A 266 5.83 -4.07 10.21
CA LYS A 266 5.00 -2.88 10.41
C LYS A 266 5.11 -2.29 11.82
N LEU A 267 5.39 -3.11 12.84
CA LEU A 267 5.69 -2.61 14.18
C LEU A 267 7.06 -1.92 14.26
N VAL A 268 8.08 -2.38 13.53
CA VAL A 268 9.38 -1.69 13.42
C VAL A 268 9.22 -0.30 12.78
N ALA A 269 8.37 -0.18 11.75
CA ALA A 269 8.09 1.10 11.10
C ALA A 269 7.25 2.06 11.98
N SER A 270 6.54 1.55 13.00
CA SER A 270 5.66 2.32 13.87
C SER A 270 6.43 3.37 14.67
N PRO A 271 5.93 4.61 14.80
CA PRO A 271 6.53 5.60 15.68
C PRO A 271 6.58 5.15 17.15
N LEU A 272 5.65 4.31 17.59
CA LEU A 272 5.58 3.79 18.97
C LEU A 272 6.77 2.89 19.34
N ILE A 273 7.59 2.48 18.37
CA ILE A 273 8.85 1.78 18.64
C ILE A 273 9.80 2.63 19.52
N ALA A 274 9.59 3.95 19.58
CA ALA A 274 10.35 4.84 20.45
C ALA A 274 10.09 4.62 21.96
N LEU A 275 9.00 3.94 22.34
CA LEU A 275 8.68 3.62 23.74
C LEU A 275 9.47 2.43 24.30
N THR A 276 10.15 1.71 23.42
CA THR A 276 10.91 0.50 23.78
C THR A 276 12.35 0.87 24.13
N ASP A 277 12.99 -0.02 24.86
CA ASP A 277 14.42 0.10 25.16
C ASP A 277 15.27 -0.05 23.89
N ASP A 278 16.56 0.26 24.03
CA ASP A 278 17.54 0.04 22.98
C ASP A 278 17.81 -1.46 22.77
N GLY A 279 17.91 -1.85 21.49
CA GLY A 279 18.05 -3.25 21.10
C GLY A 279 17.99 -3.41 19.59
N SER A 280 18.02 -4.66 19.11
CA SER A 280 17.83 -4.92 17.68
C SER A 280 16.41 -4.51 17.25
N PRO A 281 16.18 -4.13 15.97
CA PRO A 281 14.85 -3.74 15.51
C PRO A 281 13.76 -4.78 15.79
N LEU A 282 14.09 -6.06 15.66
CA LEU A 282 13.15 -7.15 15.92
C LEU A 282 12.84 -7.30 17.42
N ASP A 283 13.85 -7.18 18.29
CA ASP A 283 13.65 -7.24 19.74
C ASP A 283 12.76 -6.09 20.20
N ARG A 284 12.98 -4.89 19.66
CA ARG A 284 12.13 -3.72 19.92
C ARG A 284 10.71 -3.95 19.42
N ALA A 285 10.52 -4.52 18.24
CA ALA A 285 9.18 -4.82 17.74
C ALA A 285 8.47 -5.87 18.59
N ALA A 286 9.18 -6.89 19.06
CA ALA A 286 8.68 -7.88 20.01
C ALA A 286 8.32 -7.25 21.36
N GLN A 287 9.14 -6.32 21.87
CA GLN A 287 8.86 -5.54 23.08
C GLN A 287 7.62 -4.65 22.91
N LEU A 288 7.50 -3.93 21.80
CA LEU A 288 6.30 -3.13 21.51
C LEU A 288 5.05 -4.02 21.44
N LYS A 289 5.16 -5.19 20.81
CA LYS A 289 4.08 -6.18 20.74
C LYS A 289 3.68 -6.68 22.13
N SER A 290 4.64 -6.91 23.02
CA SER A 290 4.36 -7.35 24.39
C SER A 290 3.75 -6.23 25.24
N MET A 291 4.20 -4.98 25.09
CA MET A 291 3.60 -3.80 25.73
C MET A 291 2.14 -3.63 25.32
N LEU A 292 1.84 -3.70 24.01
CA LEU A 292 0.47 -3.65 23.50
C LEU A 292 -0.39 -4.79 24.07
N LEU A 293 0.16 -6.01 24.13
CA LEU A 293 -0.56 -7.15 24.70
C LEU A 293 -0.86 -6.95 26.19
N ALA A 294 0.11 -6.46 26.96
CA ALA A 294 -0.06 -6.20 28.39
C ALA A 294 -1.14 -5.15 28.65
N SER A 295 -1.15 -4.05 27.86
CA SER A 295 -2.22 -3.05 27.93
C SER A 295 -3.59 -3.63 27.57
N ILE A 296 -3.67 -4.48 26.53
CA ILE A 296 -4.93 -5.17 26.18
C ILE A 296 -5.37 -6.08 27.33
N GLN A 297 -4.45 -6.84 27.94
CA GLN A 297 -4.77 -7.74 29.04
C GLN A 297 -5.28 -6.99 30.28
N ARG A 298 -4.82 -5.77 30.54
CA ARG A 298 -5.38 -4.90 31.60
C ARG A 298 -6.83 -4.48 31.36
N LEU A 299 -7.32 -4.54 30.13
CA LEU A 299 -8.74 -4.34 29.82
C LEU A 299 -9.61 -5.56 30.17
N LYS A 300 -9.01 -6.73 30.42
CA LYS A 300 -9.74 -7.95 30.76
C LYS A 300 -10.38 -7.78 32.15
N PRO A 301 -11.70 -7.97 32.29
CA PRO A 301 -12.34 -7.96 33.60
C PRO A 301 -11.77 -9.06 34.52
N SER A 302 -11.79 -8.80 35.84
CA SER A 302 -11.17 -9.67 36.86
C SER A 302 -11.82 -11.05 36.99
N GLU A 303 -13.09 -11.18 36.60
CA GLU A 303 -13.89 -12.40 36.80
C GLU A 303 -14.12 -13.14 35.48
N GLY A 304 -13.46 -14.30 35.33
CA GLY A 304 -13.77 -15.32 34.32
C GLY A 304 -12.78 -15.41 33.15
N ASP A 305 -12.86 -16.52 32.42
CA ASP A 305 -12.02 -16.78 31.25
C ASP A 305 -12.52 -16.05 29.99
N PHE A 306 -13.86 -16.02 29.79
CA PHE A 306 -14.55 -15.31 28.72
C PHE A 306 -15.94 -14.82 29.16
N GLY A 307 -16.30 -13.60 28.77
CA GLY A 307 -17.63 -13.02 29.00
C GLY A 307 -18.12 -12.19 27.82
N THR A 308 -19.45 -12.03 27.73
CA THR A 308 -20.13 -11.21 26.70
C THR A 308 -20.86 -10.00 27.29
N SER A 309 -20.60 -9.67 28.56
CA SER A 309 -21.18 -8.50 29.21
C SER A 309 -20.54 -7.21 28.70
N ASP A 310 -21.13 -6.09 29.08
CA ASP A 310 -20.67 -4.75 28.68
C ASP A 310 -19.24 -4.44 29.12
N GLU A 311 -18.76 -5.05 30.20
CA GLU A 311 -17.39 -4.86 30.72
C GLU A 311 -16.34 -5.52 29.82
N TRP A 312 -16.71 -6.61 29.14
CA TRP A 312 -15.82 -7.37 28.26
C TRP A 312 -15.67 -6.76 26.88
N ARG A 313 -16.53 -5.81 26.49
CA ARG A 313 -16.66 -5.32 25.11
C ARG A 313 -15.35 -4.79 24.53
N TYR A 314 -14.57 -4.05 25.31
CA TYR A 314 -13.32 -3.44 24.84
C TYR A 314 -12.21 -4.48 24.72
N TYR A 315 -12.03 -5.32 25.73
CA TYR A 315 -11.09 -6.45 25.68
C TYR A 315 -11.38 -7.35 24.49
N ASN A 316 -12.62 -7.83 24.37
CA ASN A 316 -13.01 -8.74 23.29
C ASN A 316 -12.77 -8.11 21.91
N ALA A 317 -13.16 -6.84 21.72
CA ALA A 317 -13.07 -6.15 20.44
C ALA A 317 -11.64 -6.02 19.89
N VAL A 318 -10.63 -5.95 20.76
CA VAL A 318 -9.22 -5.82 20.34
C VAL A 318 -8.44 -7.12 20.47
N TYR A 319 -8.68 -7.92 21.52
CA TYR A 319 -7.98 -9.18 21.75
C TYR A 319 -8.31 -10.21 20.66
N PHE A 320 -9.59 -10.53 20.46
CA PHE A 320 -9.95 -11.53 19.46
C PHE A 320 -9.67 -11.03 18.04
N TYR A 321 -9.82 -9.72 17.78
CA TYR A 321 -9.63 -9.16 16.45
C TYR A 321 -8.15 -9.02 16.05
N TYR A 322 -7.31 -8.45 16.91
CA TYR A 322 -5.91 -8.16 16.58
C TYR A 322 -4.94 -9.24 17.08
N VAL A 323 -5.16 -9.80 18.27
CA VAL A 323 -4.25 -10.79 18.88
C VAL A 323 -4.55 -12.19 18.35
N LYS A 324 -5.82 -12.65 18.40
CA LYS A 324 -6.23 -13.94 17.82
C LYS A 324 -6.48 -13.88 16.30
N GLY A 325 -6.57 -12.68 15.72
CA GLY A 325 -6.73 -12.49 14.27
C GLY A 325 -8.11 -12.85 13.71
N ILE A 326 -9.14 -12.95 14.55
CA ILE A 326 -10.51 -13.28 14.17
C ILE A 326 -11.17 -12.05 13.54
N ARG A 327 -11.62 -12.13 12.28
CA ARG A 327 -12.29 -11.03 11.58
C ARG A 327 -13.77 -11.36 11.32
N PRO A 328 -14.70 -11.00 12.21
CA PRO A 328 -16.07 -11.53 12.22
C PRO A 328 -16.85 -11.35 10.90
N TYR A 329 -16.62 -10.23 10.21
CA TYR A 329 -17.32 -9.88 8.96
C TYR A 329 -16.51 -10.17 7.69
N SER A 330 -15.37 -10.85 7.83
CA SER A 330 -14.54 -11.23 6.69
C SER A 330 -14.88 -12.64 6.21
N VAL A 331 -15.12 -12.79 4.91
CA VAL A 331 -15.27 -14.10 4.25
C VAL A 331 -14.00 -14.95 4.42
N ARG A 332 -12.85 -14.33 4.70
CA ARG A 332 -11.55 -14.99 4.84
C ARG A 332 -11.30 -15.60 6.23
N THR A 333 -12.20 -15.43 7.19
CA THR A 333 -12.02 -16.03 8.52
C THR A 333 -12.30 -17.52 8.47
N LYS A 334 -11.23 -18.32 8.53
CA LYS A 334 -11.31 -19.77 8.63
C LYS A 334 -11.92 -20.15 9.98
N ARG A 335 -13.11 -20.76 9.95
CA ARG A 335 -13.88 -21.14 11.14
C ARG A 335 -13.49 -22.53 11.68
N GLU A 336 -12.77 -23.30 10.87
CA GLU A 336 -12.43 -24.70 11.11
C GLU A 336 -11.29 -24.86 12.11
N ASP A 337 -10.38 -23.88 12.19
CA ASP A 337 -9.17 -23.92 13.05
C ASP A 337 -9.37 -23.21 14.41
N LEU A 338 -10.60 -22.87 14.81
CA LEU A 338 -10.87 -22.10 16.03
C LEU A 338 -11.03 -22.99 17.27
N ASP A 339 -10.43 -22.57 18.38
CA ASP A 339 -10.65 -23.19 19.69
C ASP A 339 -12.10 -22.96 20.19
N ALA A 340 -12.47 -23.58 21.32
CA ALA A 340 -13.83 -23.48 21.84
C ALA A 340 -14.22 -22.06 22.27
N GLU A 341 -13.27 -21.27 22.74
CA GLU A 341 -13.49 -19.89 23.22
C GLU A 341 -13.59 -18.92 22.04
N ASP A 342 -12.66 -19.00 21.10
CA ASP A 342 -12.61 -18.24 19.85
C ASP A 342 -13.89 -18.44 19.04
N ARG A 343 -14.45 -19.66 19.04
CA ARG A 343 -15.74 -19.95 18.39
C ARG A 343 -16.91 -19.25 19.09
N ARG A 344 -16.93 -19.23 20.44
CA ARG A 344 -17.95 -18.50 21.22
C ARG A 344 -17.85 -17.00 20.98
N ALA A 345 -16.63 -16.45 20.97
CA ALA A 345 -16.38 -15.05 20.68
C ALA A 345 -16.85 -14.68 19.26
N LEU A 346 -16.50 -15.48 18.25
CA LEU A 346 -16.94 -15.27 16.88
C LEU A 346 -18.47 -15.33 16.76
N GLN A 347 -19.11 -16.30 17.40
CA GLN A 347 -20.58 -16.41 17.40
C GLN A 347 -21.23 -15.18 18.02
N TRP A 348 -20.72 -14.71 19.17
CA TRP A 348 -21.20 -13.49 19.80
C TRP A 348 -21.04 -12.26 18.89
N PHE A 349 -19.88 -12.07 18.26
CA PHE A 349 -19.66 -10.96 17.34
C PHE A 349 -20.67 -10.96 16.18
N VAL A 350 -20.88 -12.10 15.53
CA VAL A 350 -21.76 -12.18 14.35
C VAL A 350 -23.24 -12.04 14.75
N THR A 351 -23.62 -12.48 15.95
CA THR A 351 -25.03 -12.54 16.36
C THR A 351 -25.49 -11.27 17.07
N GLN A 352 -24.66 -10.68 17.92
CA GLN A 352 -25.08 -9.63 18.86
C GLN A 352 -24.40 -8.27 18.63
N VAL A 353 -23.28 -8.23 17.91
CA VAL A 353 -22.53 -6.99 17.69
C VAL A 353 -22.72 -6.56 16.24
N PRO A 354 -23.20 -5.35 15.95
CA PRO A 354 -23.15 -4.82 14.58
C PRO A 354 -21.73 -4.39 14.20
N GLU A 355 -21.37 -4.44 12.91
CA GLU A 355 -20.04 -4.04 12.41
C GLU A 355 -19.64 -2.62 12.84
N ARG A 356 -20.56 -1.66 12.74
CA ARG A 356 -20.34 -0.27 13.19
C ARG A 356 -20.05 -0.19 14.69
N THR A 357 -20.71 -1.01 15.50
CA THR A 357 -20.52 -1.06 16.95
C THR A 357 -19.16 -1.63 17.30
N LEU A 358 -18.75 -2.72 16.63
CA LEU A 358 -17.41 -3.28 16.78
C LEU A 358 -16.33 -2.22 16.49
N HIS A 359 -16.47 -1.47 15.39
CA HIS A 359 -15.53 -0.40 15.06
C HIS A 359 -15.49 0.71 16.11
N ASN A 360 -16.63 1.08 16.70
CA ASN A 360 -16.66 2.06 17.78
C ASN A 360 -15.96 1.54 19.05
N TRP A 361 -16.17 0.27 19.40
CA TRP A 361 -15.50 -0.35 20.54
C TRP A 361 -14.00 -0.48 20.32
N GLN A 362 -13.55 -0.83 19.11
CA GLN A 362 -12.13 -0.83 18.76
C GLN A 362 -11.49 0.55 18.90
N ASN A 363 -12.17 1.61 18.45
CA ASN A 363 -11.70 2.98 18.60
C ASN A 363 -11.60 3.41 20.07
N ALA A 364 -12.61 3.06 20.88
CA ALA A 364 -12.61 3.37 22.32
C ALA A 364 -11.52 2.57 23.06
N ALA A 365 -11.40 1.27 22.80
CA ALA A 365 -10.38 0.40 23.38
C ALA A 365 -8.97 0.88 23.02
N ALA A 366 -8.73 1.31 21.78
CA ALA A 366 -7.43 1.84 21.38
C ALA A 366 -7.05 3.12 22.16
N ARG A 367 -8.02 3.97 22.53
CA ARG A 367 -7.77 5.13 23.40
C ARG A 367 -7.41 4.71 24.82
N LEU A 368 -8.04 3.66 25.36
CA LEU A 368 -7.70 3.13 26.68
C LEU A 368 -6.29 2.53 26.70
N VAL A 369 -5.94 1.72 25.68
CA VAL A 369 -4.59 1.19 25.51
C VAL A 369 -3.58 2.33 25.39
N ALA A 370 -3.90 3.39 24.63
CA ALA A 370 -3.03 4.54 24.47
C ALA A 370 -2.78 5.28 25.80
N ALA A 371 -3.84 5.53 26.58
CA ALA A 371 -3.72 6.16 27.90
C ALA A 371 -2.88 5.32 28.86
N ASP A 372 -3.05 4.01 28.83
CA ASP A 372 -2.28 3.07 29.65
C ASP A 372 -0.80 3.01 29.24
N LEU A 373 -0.48 3.05 27.94
CA LEU A 373 0.91 3.16 27.47
C LEU A 373 1.56 4.47 27.91
N LEU A 374 0.84 5.59 27.85
CA LEU A 374 1.34 6.90 28.34
C LEU A 374 1.59 6.89 29.84
N ALA A 375 0.68 6.29 30.62
CA ALA A 375 0.85 6.15 32.06
C ALA A 375 2.07 5.27 32.42
N GLY A 376 2.30 4.20 31.66
CA GLY A 376 3.47 3.33 31.82
C GLY A 376 4.80 4.03 31.56
N VAL A 377 4.85 4.89 30.53
CA VAL A 377 6.06 5.68 30.19
C VAL A 377 6.41 6.70 31.28
N GLY A 378 5.42 7.25 31.99
CA GLY A 378 5.65 8.19 33.10
C GLY A 378 6.02 7.52 34.44
N SER A 379 6.01 6.17 34.49
CA SER A 379 6.30 5.38 35.70
C SER A 379 7.64 4.65 35.69
N ALA A 380 8.38 4.77 34.58
CA ALA A 380 9.78 4.36 34.42
C ALA A 380 10.68 5.60 34.51
#